data_AF-A0A8J3J628-F1
#
_entry.id   AF-A0A8J3J628-F1
#
_cell.length_a   1.000
_cell.length_b   1.000
_cell.length_c   1.000
_cell.angle_alpha   90.00
_cell.angle_beta   90.00
_cell.angle_gamma   90.00
#
_symmetry.space_group_name_H-M   'P 1'
#
loop_
_entity.id
_entity.type
_entity.pdbx_description
1 polymer ?
#
loop_
_entity_poly.entity_id
_entity_poly.type
_entity_poly.pdbx_seq_one_letter_code
_entity_poly.pdbx_strand_id
1 'polypeptide(L)'
;MIRLTRRRLIAIVSVLVLLAAGAGYAVYRGTAFDLAATAARLDALIVRINGSVAEQRANELLNYHRVEGGMANCMRERGLPYTVAPYFSLYEGFTDADVGYGTGGATVLDSVTEHGRRFALNVIASAYAPPGYDYGLPLLPPGVDQETWIAASNACRGPFDYREYHDTDRPAGTDQLSSLPGLSERIDANPLVLAGRLLYAPCMRERGHQVDWNGRDDFLFRDWGLRTADAPISGRPATAAWRAAEDEMTGVFADDAACRMPSYTAAMRLVSWWLDEWEAAHRADLDLVRAEWRRRAAEAERLTSQIAVTATPRPSPPAR
;
A
#
# COMPACT_ATOMS: atom_id res chain seq x y z
N MET A 1 -53.00 -27.98 9.13
CA MET A 1 -51.80 -28.83 9.37
C MET A 1 -50.85 -29.03 8.17
N ILE A 2 -51.06 -28.40 7.00
CA ILE A 2 -50.24 -28.65 5.79
C ILE A 2 -49.05 -27.67 5.62
N ARG A 3 -48.94 -26.62 6.45
CA ARG A 3 -47.90 -25.58 6.31
C ARG A 3 -46.56 -25.88 6.99
N LEU A 4 -46.50 -26.82 7.95
CA LEU A 4 -45.25 -27.15 8.67
C LEU A 4 -44.30 -28.06 7.87
N THR A 5 -44.84 -28.91 7.01
CA THR A 5 -44.07 -29.87 6.20
C THR A 5 -43.30 -29.20 5.06
N ARG A 6 -43.83 -28.10 4.48
CA ARG A 6 -43.15 -27.34 3.41
C ARG A 6 -41.87 -26.64 3.87
N ARG A 7 -41.85 -26.09 5.09
CA ARG A 7 -40.65 -25.40 5.63
C ARG A 7 -39.50 -26.36 5.93
N ARG A 8 -39.80 -27.57 6.41
CA ARG A 8 -38.78 -28.61 6.66
C ARG A 8 -38.21 -29.19 5.37
N LEU A 9 -39.02 -29.32 4.32
CA LEU A 9 -38.56 -29.81 3.01
C LEU A 9 -37.60 -28.82 2.31
N ILE A 10 -37.87 -27.51 2.40
CA ILE A 10 -36.99 -26.49 1.82
C ILE A 10 -35.64 -26.45 2.54
N ALA A 11 -35.62 -26.57 3.88
CA ALA A 11 -34.37 -26.61 4.65
C ALA A 11 -33.47 -27.81 4.30
N ILE A 12 -34.06 -28.99 4.06
CA ILE A 12 -33.31 -30.21 3.71
C ILE A 12 -32.75 -30.12 2.28
N VAL A 13 -33.51 -29.55 1.32
CA VAL A 13 -33.04 -29.37 -0.06
C VAL A 13 -31.90 -28.35 -0.14
N SER A 14 -31.94 -27.26 0.64
CA SER A 14 -30.84 -26.28 0.68
C SER A 14 -29.53 -26.85 1.25
N VAL A 15 -29.60 -27.73 2.25
CA VAL A 15 -28.42 -28.41 2.81
C VAL A 15 -27.82 -29.40 1.80
N LEU A 16 -28.65 -30.10 1.02
CA LEU A 16 -28.18 -31.04 0.00
C LEU A 16 -27.54 -30.36 -1.22
N VAL A 17 -28.02 -29.18 -1.64
CA VAL A 17 -27.39 -28.41 -2.72
C VAL A 17 -26.04 -27.82 -2.28
N LEU A 18 -25.91 -27.39 -1.01
CA LEU A 18 -24.62 -26.97 -0.43
C LEU A 18 -23.60 -28.13 -0.36
N LEU A 19 -24.05 -29.34 -0.06
CA LEU A 19 -23.18 -30.54 -0.06
C LEU A 19 -22.79 -30.98 -1.48
N ALA A 20 -23.68 -30.87 -2.46
CA ALA A 20 -23.38 -31.23 -3.86
C ALA A 20 -22.44 -30.23 -4.54
N ALA A 21 -22.51 -28.94 -4.21
CA ALA A 21 -21.54 -27.94 -4.68
C ALA A 21 -20.14 -28.14 -4.05
N GLY A 22 -20.07 -28.71 -2.84
CA GLY A 22 -18.81 -29.06 -2.18
C GLY A 22 -18.09 -30.26 -2.80
N ALA A 23 -18.84 -31.22 -3.36
CA ALA A 23 -18.25 -32.44 -3.94
C ALA A 23 -17.65 -32.22 -5.35
N GLY A 24 -18.14 -31.24 -6.11
CA GLY A 24 -17.64 -30.94 -7.46
C GLY A 24 -16.26 -30.23 -7.50
N TYR A 25 -15.83 -29.63 -6.39
CA TYR A 25 -14.53 -28.97 -6.25
C TYR A 25 -13.41 -29.91 -5.76
N ALA A 26 -13.73 -31.18 -5.49
CA ALA A 26 -12.81 -32.12 -4.84
C ALA A 26 -11.84 -32.86 -5.77
N VAL A 27 -11.75 -32.50 -7.06
CA VAL A 27 -10.82 -33.16 -8.00
C VAL A 27 -9.91 -32.14 -8.68
N TYR A 28 -9.01 -31.56 -7.90
CA TYR A 28 -7.72 -31.09 -8.41
C TYR A 28 -6.62 -31.89 -7.70
N ARG A 29 -5.86 -32.66 -8.49
CA ARG A 29 -4.80 -33.55 -8.01
C ARG A 29 -3.56 -32.73 -7.67
N GLY A 30 -3.01 -32.98 -6.48
CA GLY A 30 -1.55 -32.96 -6.28
C GLY A 30 -0.93 -31.78 -5.52
N THR A 31 -1.40 -31.50 -4.30
CA THR A 31 -0.65 -31.10 -3.07
C THR A 31 -1.67 -30.65 -2.03
N ALA A 32 -1.43 -30.87 -0.73
CA ALA A 32 -2.27 -30.26 0.30
C ALA A 32 -2.23 -28.74 0.16
N PHE A 33 -3.38 -28.07 0.26
CA PHE A 33 -3.44 -26.61 0.24
C PHE A 33 -2.64 -26.05 1.42
N ASP A 34 -1.61 -25.26 1.12
CA ASP A 34 -0.81 -24.53 2.09
C ASP A 34 -1.15 -23.03 1.96
N LEU A 35 -1.82 -22.51 3.00
CA LEU A 35 -2.25 -21.12 3.05
C LEU A 35 -1.05 -20.18 3.05
N ALA A 36 -0.02 -20.47 3.84
CA ALA A 36 1.14 -19.60 4.00
C ALA A 36 1.98 -19.57 2.71
N ALA A 37 2.20 -20.72 2.09
CA ALA A 37 2.92 -20.78 0.82
C ALA A 37 2.18 -20.05 -0.31
N THR A 38 0.84 -20.16 -0.35
CA THR A 38 0.03 -19.46 -1.36
C THR A 38 0.03 -17.95 -1.13
N ALA A 39 -0.09 -17.51 0.12
CA ALA A 39 -0.01 -16.10 0.49
C ALA A 39 1.35 -15.49 0.09
N ALA A 40 2.45 -16.14 0.49
CA ALA A 40 3.81 -15.69 0.17
C ALA A 40 4.06 -15.62 -1.35
N ARG A 41 3.48 -16.55 -2.13
CA ARG A 41 3.55 -16.52 -3.58
C ARG A 41 2.79 -15.33 -4.17
N LEU A 42 1.59 -15.06 -3.66
CA LEU A 42 0.83 -13.88 -4.06
C LEU A 42 1.57 -12.59 -3.70
N ASP A 43 2.17 -12.51 -2.51
CA ASP A 43 3.01 -11.37 -2.12
C ASP A 43 4.19 -11.17 -3.06
N ALA A 44 4.91 -12.24 -3.40
CA ALA A 44 6.02 -12.15 -4.34
C ALA A 44 5.58 -11.64 -5.73
N LEU A 45 4.41 -12.06 -6.22
CA LEU A 45 3.84 -11.54 -7.46
C LEU A 45 3.52 -10.04 -7.34
N ILE A 46 2.92 -9.63 -6.24
CA ILE A 46 2.56 -8.24 -6.03
C ILE A 46 3.80 -7.37 -5.90
N VAL A 47 4.82 -7.80 -5.17
CA VAL A 47 6.12 -7.11 -5.10
C VAL A 47 6.75 -7.03 -6.49
N ARG A 48 6.58 -8.05 -7.34
CA ARG A 48 7.02 -7.99 -8.74
C ARG A 48 6.27 -6.93 -9.56
N ILE A 49 4.97 -6.74 -9.31
CA ILE A 49 4.12 -5.76 -10.00
C ILE A 49 4.39 -4.34 -9.47
N ASN A 50 4.28 -4.14 -8.15
CA ASN A 50 4.35 -2.84 -7.50
C ASN A 50 5.77 -2.41 -7.13
N GLY A 51 6.77 -3.28 -7.26
CA GLY A 51 8.14 -3.03 -6.83
C GLY A 51 8.39 -3.39 -5.37
N SER A 52 9.62 -3.78 -5.06
CA SER A 52 10.11 -3.92 -3.68
C SER A 52 10.22 -2.56 -2.99
N VAL A 53 10.34 -2.55 -1.66
CA VAL A 53 10.60 -1.31 -0.91
C VAL A 53 11.84 -0.59 -1.43
N ALA A 54 12.91 -1.32 -1.76
CA ALA A 54 14.11 -0.72 -2.33
C ALA A 54 13.85 -0.04 -3.69
N GLU A 55 13.01 -0.64 -4.54
CA GLU A 55 12.62 -0.06 -5.83
C GLU A 55 11.68 1.14 -5.68
N GLN A 56 10.76 1.07 -4.72
CA GLN A 56 9.88 2.17 -4.39
C GLN A 56 10.68 3.38 -3.88
N ARG A 57 11.65 3.16 -2.97
CA ARG A 57 12.59 4.20 -2.51
C ARG A 57 13.41 4.79 -3.65
N ALA A 58 13.93 3.93 -4.54
CA ALA A 58 14.67 4.39 -5.71
C ALA A 58 13.80 5.27 -6.61
N ASN A 59 12.54 4.88 -6.82
CA ASN A 59 11.60 5.65 -7.61
C ASN A 59 11.20 6.97 -6.95
N GLU A 60 10.98 7.00 -5.63
CA GLU A 60 10.78 8.23 -4.87
C GLU A 60 11.98 9.17 -5.02
N LEU A 61 13.21 8.66 -4.98
CA LEU A 61 14.42 9.46 -5.17
C LEU A 61 14.47 10.08 -6.58
N LEU A 62 14.16 9.30 -7.62
CA LEU A 62 14.10 9.82 -8.99
C LEU A 62 13.00 10.89 -9.13
N ASN A 63 11.82 10.64 -8.56
CA ASN A 63 10.73 11.61 -8.53
C ASN A 63 11.11 12.87 -7.77
N TYR A 64 11.77 12.74 -6.63
CA TYR A 64 12.26 13.88 -5.84
C TYR A 64 13.16 14.77 -6.69
N HIS A 65 14.17 14.19 -7.35
CA HIS A 65 15.07 14.97 -8.21
C HIS A 65 14.37 15.56 -9.44
N ARG A 66 13.40 14.85 -10.02
CA ARG A 66 12.57 15.35 -11.12
C ARG A 66 11.73 16.56 -10.69
N VAL A 67 10.98 16.43 -9.60
CA VAL A 67 10.02 17.43 -9.11
C VAL A 67 10.75 18.58 -8.43
N GLU A 68 11.52 18.34 -7.36
CA GLU A 68 12.19 19.39 -6.60
C GLU A 68 13.32 20.05 -7.39
N GLY A 69 14.09 19.26 -8.15
CA GLY A 69 15.13 19.78 -9.04
C GLY A 69 14.54 20.57 -10.21
N GLY A 70 13.44 20.10 -10.79
CA GLY A 70 12.69 20.78 -11.85
C GLY A 70 12.08 22.11 -11.37
N MET A 71 11.46 22.10 -10.20
CA MET A 71 10.93 23.30 -9.53
C MET A 71 12.02 24.33 -9.27
N ALA A 72 13.14 23.91 -8.69
CA ALA A 72 14.26 24.80 -8.41
C ALA A 72 14.85 25.42 -9.68
N ASN A 73 14.94 24.66 -10.77
CA ASN A 73 15.42 25.17 -12.05
C ASN A 73 14.44 26.17 -12.66
N CYS A 74 13.14 25.85 -12.72
CA CYS A 74 12.12 26.75 -13.26
C CYS A 74 12.02 28.07 -12.46
N MET A 75 12.04 28.00 -11.12
CA MET A 75 11.99 29.18 -10.27
C MET A 75 13.24 30.06 -10.46
N ARG A 76 14.42 29.45 -10.61
CA ARG A 76 15.68 30.16 -10.90
C ARG A 76 15.63 30.87 -12.25
N GLU A 77 15.09 30.24 -13.28
CA GLU A 77 14.89 30.86 -14.61
C GLU A 77 13.94 32.07 -14.55
N ARG A 78 13.03 32.07 -13.58
CA ARG A 78 12.12 33.20 -13.29
C ARG A 78 12.73 34.25 -12.36
N GLY A 79 13.97 34.09 -11.94
CA GLY A 79 14.63 35.00 -11.00
C GLY A 79 14.04 34.95 -9.59
N LEU A 80 13.30 33.89 -9.25
CA LEU A 80 12.66 33.72 -7.96
C LEU A 80 13.41 32.70 -7.10
N PRO A 81 13.61 32.97 -5.80
CA PRO A 81 14.20 31.99 -4.90
C PRO A 81 13.25 30.80 -4.68
N TYR A 82 13.84 29.61 -4.61
CA TYR A 82 13.16 28.37 -4.26
C TYR A 82 14.07 27.53 -3.38
N THR A 83 13.56 27.13 -2.22
CA THR A 83 14.26 26.23 -1.31
C THR A 83 13.78 24.82 -1.59
N VAL A 84 14.68 23.99 -2.10
CA VAL A 84 14.44 22.56 -2.30
C VAL A 84 14.16 21.92 -0.95
N ALA A 85 13.04 21.20 -0.84
CA ALA A 85 12.76 20.41 0.35
C ALA A 85 13.87 19.35 0.53
N PRO A 86 14.30 19.02 1.76
CA PRO A 86 15.21 17.89 1.95
C PRO A 86 14.49 16.59 1.59
N TYR A 87 15.21 15.67 0.95
CA TYR A 87 14.68 14.35 0.63
C TYR A 87 14.43 13.55 1.91
N PHE A 88 13.26 12.93 1.99
CA PHE A 88 12.98 11.81 2.88
C PHE A 88 12.18 10.77 2.09
N SER A 89 12.20 9.52 2.55
CA SER A 89 11.42 8.46 1.91
C SER A 89 10.17 8.17 2.74
N LEU A 90 9.01 8.04 2.08
CA LEU A 90 7.81 7.53 2.74
C LEU A 90 8.00 6.09 3.20
N TYR A 91 8.81 5.33 2.45
CA TYR A 91 9.10 3.93 2.71
C TYR A 91 10.22 3.72 3.75
N GLU A 92 10.66 4.76 4.46
CA GLU A 92 11.63 4.61 5.55
C GLU A 92 11.02 3.73 6.66
N GLY A 93 11.74 2.69 7.07
CA GLY A 93 11.25 1.70 8.04
C GLY A 93 10.29 0.63 7.51
N PHE A 94 9.82 0.74 6.25
CA PHE A 94 9.05 -0.31 5.59
C PHE A 94 9.95 -1.49 5.16
N THR A 95 9.35 -2.66 5.05
CA THR A 95 9.90 -3.89 4.48
C THR A 95 9.02 -4.39 3.34
N ASP A 96 9.48 -5.37 2.56
CA ASP A 96 8.67 -5.93 1.46
C ASP A 96 7.36 -6.57 1.94
N ALA A 97 7.31 -7.01 3.20
CA ALA A 97 6.08 -7.46 3.83
C ALA A 97 5.06 -6.30 3.95
N ASP A 98 5.50 -5.09 4.26
CA ASP A 98 4.61 -3.93 4.45
C ASP A 98 4.00 -3.39 3.12
N VAL A 99 4.38 -3.94 1.96
CA VAL A 99 3.95 -3.46 0.62
C VAL A 99 3.30 -4.53 -0.30
N GLY A 100 3.39 -5.82 0.02
CA GLY A 100 2.73 -6.92 -0.75
C GLY A 100 1.22 -6.97 -0.52
N TYR A 101 0.35 -7.50 -1.40
CA TYR A 101 -1.11 -7.48 -1.11
C TYR A 101 -1.53 -8.60 -0.17
N GLY A 102 -0.72 -9.63 0.04
CA GLY A 102 -0.83 -10.61 1.12
C GLY A 102 -0.37 -10.07 2.47
N THR A 103 0.43 -9.00 2.53
CA THR A 103 0.94 -8.42 3.78
C THR A 103 0.85 -6.89 3.93
N GLY A 104 0.30 -6.13 2.99
CA GLY A 104 0.57 -4.68 2.94
C GLY A 104 -0.06 -3.92 1.76
N GLY A 105 -1.00 -4.51 1.04
CA GLY A 105 -1.84 -3.84 0.04
C GLY A 105 -3.13 -3.41 0.70
N ALA A 106 -3.67 -2.25 0.33
CA ALA A 106 -4.84 -1.63 0.92
C ALA A 106 -6.16 -2.44 0.78
N THR A 107 -6.12 -3.73 0.43
CA THR A 107 -7.29 -4.61 0.35
C THR A 107 -7.09 -5.90 1.16
N VAL A 108 -8.06 -6.16 2.05
CA VAL A 108 -8.36 -7.41 2.79
C VAL A 108 -7.26 -7.97 3.72
N LEU A 109 -5.98 -7.67 3.52
CA LEU A 109 -4.85 -8.43 4.07
C LEU A 109 -4.01 -7.70 5.11
N ASP A 110 -3.97 -6.37 5.08
CA ASP A 110 -3.37 -5.53 6.16
C ASP A 110 -3.89 -5.91 7.55
N SER A 111 -5.16 -6.32 7.64
CA SER A 111 -5.73 -6.78 8.90
C SER A 111 -5.32 -8.19 9.25
N VAL A 112 -5.23 -9.08 8.25
CA VAL A 112 -5.02 -10.52 8.40
C VAL A 112 -3.58 -10.86 8.77
N THR A 113 -2.61 -10.06 8.34
CA THR A 113 -1.17 -10.38 8.49
C THR A 113 -0.35 -9.34 9.26
N GLU A 114 -0.67 -8.05 9.15
CA GLU A 114 0.17 -6.98 9.71
C GLU A 114 -0.55 -6.08 10.72
N HIS A 115 -1.78 -6.43 11.10
CA HIS A 115 -2.55 -5.80 12.17
C HIS A 115 -2.59 -4.25 12.16
N GLY A 116 -2.64 -3.63 10.97
CA GLY A 116 -2.69 -2.18 10.84
C GLY A 116 -1.33 -1.46 10.96
N ARG A 117 -0.21 -2.20 11.02
CA ARG A 117 1.16 -1.68 11.04
C ARG A 117 1.43 -0.62 9.97
N ARG A 118 0.86 -0.77 8.77
CA ARG A 118 0.98 0.22 7.70
C ARG A 118 0.47 1.61 8.08
N PHE A 119 -0.60 1.72 8.88
CA PHE A 119 -1.10 3.01 9.36
C PHE A 119 -0.08 3.69 10.28
N ALA A 120 0.50 2.93 11.23
CA ALA A 120 1.56 3.43 12.08
C ALA A 120 2.78 3.88 11.26
N LEU A 121 3.21 3.08 10.27
CA LEU A 121 4.33 3.42 9.40
C LEU A 121 4.07 4.67 8.54
N ASN A 122 2.85 4.86 8.01
CA ASN A 122 2.49 6.07 7.29
C ASN A 122 2.60 7.32 8.20
N VAL A 123 2.11 7.24 9.44
CA VAL A 123 2.20 8.36 10.39
C VAL A 123 3.65 8.60 10.84
N ILE A 124 4.45 7.55 11.03
CA ILE A 124 5.89 7.65 11.32
C ILE A 124 6.62 8.33 10.16
N ALA A 125 6.33 7.94 8.91
CA ALA A 125 6.92 8.55 7.74
C ALA A 125 6.56 10.04 7.63
N SER A 126 5.32 10.43 7.90
CA SER A 126 4.92 11.84 8.02
C SER A 126 5.59 12.54 9.20
N ALA A 127 5.97 11.84 10.28
CA ALA A 127 6.71 12.41 11.40
C ALA A 127 8.19 12.68 11.08
N TYR A 128 8.75 12.02 10.06
CA TYR A 128 10.05 12.36 9.49
C TYR A 128 10.01 13.55 8.54
N ALA A 129 8.81 14.00 8.14
CA ALA A 129 8.67 15.18 7.30
C ALA A 129 9.24 16.42 8.02
N PRO A 130 10.03 17.26 7.33
CA PRO A 130 10.60 18.47 7.91
C PRO A 130 9.50 19.42 8.44
N PRO A 131 9.77 20.19 9.53
CA PRO A 131 8.84 21.23 9.98
C PRO A 131 8.53 22.23 8.86
N GLY A 132 7.24 22.47 8.59
CA GLY A 132 6.79 23.34 7.49
C GLY A 132 6.63 22.63 6.13
N TYR A 133 6.93 21.32 6.06
CA TYR A 133 6.50 20.44 4.97
C TYR A 133 5.02 20.08 5.17
N ASP A 134 4.16 21.09 5.12
CA ASP A 134 2.73 20.88 4.96
C ASP A 134 2.51 20.63 3.46
N TYR A 135 1.75 19.59 3.10
CA TYR A 135 1.58 18.97 1.78
C TYR A 135 1.08 19.89 0.63
N GLY A 136 1.38 21.18 0.64
CA GLY A 136 0.81 22.16 -0.28
C GLY A 136 1.71 23.31 -0.70
N LEU A 137 2.59 23.86 0.14
CA LEU A 137 3.26 25.13 -0.18
C LEU A 137 4.71 25.18 0.32
N PRO A 138 5.71 25.30 -0.57
CA PRO A 138 7.07 25.60 -0.18
C PRO A 138 7.09 26.93 0.59
N LEU A 139 7.96 27.03 1.58
CA LEU A 139 8.05 28.22 2.42
C LEU A 139 8.33 29.46 1.56
N LEU A 140 7.44 30.45 1.64
CA LEU A 140 7.62 31.74 0.97
C LEU A 140 8.94 32.36 1.45
N PRO A 141 9.91 32.64 0.56
CA PRO A 141 11.15 33.25 0.97
C PRO A 141 10.91 34.66 1.53
N PRO A 142 11.62 35.08 2.60
CA PRO A 142 11.45 36.39 3.19
C PRO A 142 11.64 37.52 2.16
N GLY A 143 10.71 38.48 2.13
CA GLY A 143 10.80 39.66 1.26
C GLY A 143 10.39 39.42 -0.21
N VAL A 144 9.86 38.24 -0.55
CA VAL A 144 9.27 37.97 -1.85
C VAL A 144 7.76 38.19 -1.81
N ASP A 145 7.22 38.83 -2.85
CA ASP A 145 5.77 38.99 -3.02
C ASP A 145 5.07 37.64 -3.12
N GLN A 146 4.11 37.41 -2.23
CA GLN A 146 3.44 36.12 -2.08
C GLN A 146 2.65 35.73 -3.33
N GLU A 147 1.93 36.69 -3.93
CA GLU A 147 1.09 36.42 -5.10
C GLU A 147 1.93 36.05 -6.31
N THR A 148 3.00 36.83 -6.57
CA THR A 148 3.97 36.57 -7.64
C THR A 148 4.64 35.21 -7.45
N TRP A 149 5.06 34.89 -6.24
CA TRP A 149 5.73 33.63 -5.96
C TRP A 149 4.78 32.45 -6.10
N ILE A 150 3.54 32.52 -5.61
CA ILE A 150 2.54 31.45 -5.76
C ILE A 150 2.21 31.24 -7.24
N ALA A 151 1.99 32.32 -8.00
CA ALA A 151 1.70 32.24 -9.42
C ALA A 151 2.85 31.56 -10.20
N ALA A 152 4.10 31.94 -9.91
CA ALA A 152 5.28 31.33 -10.53
C ALA A 152 5.46 29.87 -10.10
N SER A 153 5.30 29.56 -8.81
CA SER A 153 5.38 28.21 -8.27
C SER A 153 4.34 27.30 -8.94
N ASN A 154 3.08 27.73 -9.05
CA ASN A 154 2.03 26.99 -9.75
C ASN A 154 2.35 26.78 -11.24
N ALA A 155 2.88 27.81 -11.92
CA ALA A 155 3.32 27.69 -13.31
C ALA A 155 4.50 26.70 -13.47
N CYS A 156 5.43 26.66 -12.50
CA CYS A 156 6.55 25.74 -12.48
C CYS A 156 6.16 24.31 -12.08
N ARG A 157 5.08 24.13 -11.31
CA ARG A 157 4.52 22.82 -10.94
C ARG A 157 3.82 22.12 -12.10
N GLY A 158 3.19 22.89 -13.00
CA GLY A 158 2.37 22.37 -14.10
C GLY A 158 2.95 21.18 -14.88
N PRO A 159 4.24 21.18 -15.29
CA PRO A 159 4.87 20.06 -15.99
C PRO A 159 5.04 18.77 -15.18
N PHE A 160 4.95 18.84 -13.85
CA PHE A 160 5.19 17.71 -12.96
C PHE A 160 3.88 17.07 -12.47
N ASP A 161 2.72 17.55 -12.96
CA ASP A 161 1.39 17.40 -12.36
C ASP A 161 1.40 17.88 -10.88
N TYR A 162 0.24 18.03 -10.23
CA TYR A 162 0.18 18.28 -8.77
C TYR A 162 0.64 17.06 -7.94
N ARG A 163 1.63 16.31 -8.42
CA ARG A 163 2.14 15.09 -7.82
C ARG A 163 3.24 15.47 -6.85
N GLU A 164 2.99 15.18 -5.58
CA GLU A 164 4.06 15.09 -4.58
C GLU A 164 5.09 14.08 -5.07
N TYR A 165 6.37 14.23 -4.71
CA TYR A 165 7.36 13.24 -5.15
C TYR A 165 7.15 11.85 -4.51
N HIS A 166 6.38 11.79 -3.42
CA HIS A 166 5.87 10.56 -2.81
C HIS A 166 4.73 9.92 -3.61
N ASP A 167 4.13 10.65 -4.56
CA ASP A 167 3.15 10.07 -5.45
C ASP A 167 3.81 8.98 -6.29
N THR A 168 3.11 7.87 -6.41
CA THR A 168 3.66 6.67 -7.02
C THR A 168 3.65 6.82 -8.54
N ASP A 169 4.72 7.40 -9.10
CA ASP A 169 5.04 7.24 -10.53
C ASP A 169 5.43 5.78 -10.73
N ARG A 170 4.46 4.86 -10.85
CA ARG A 170 4.75 3.44 -11.07
C ARG A 170 5.08 3.21 -12.54
N PRO A 171 5.87 2.17 -12.88
CA PRO A 171 6.02 1.72 -14.25
C PRO A 171 4.68 1.55 -14.96
N ALA A 172 4.63 1.93 -16.24
CA ALA A 172 3.45 1.67 -17.07
C ALA A 172 3.10 0.17 -17.05
N GLY A 173 1.81 -0.14 -16.95
CA GLY A 173 1.33 -1.53 -16.79
C GLY A 173 1.12 -1.96 -15.34
N THR A 174 1.73 -1.28 -14.36
CA THR A 174 1.60 -1.65 -12.94
C THR A 174 0.14 -1.62 -12.47
N ASP A 175 -0.56 -0.51 -12.72
CA ASP A 175 -1.93 -0.33 -12.24
C ASP A 175 -2.89 -1.35 -12.88
N GLN A 176 -2.69 -1.64 -14.17
CA GLN A 176 -3.49 -2.62 -14.92
C GLN A 176 -3.33 -4.04 -14.35
N LEU A 177 -2.15 -4.38 -13.83
CA LEU A 177 -1.86 -5.70 -13.25
C LEU A 177 -2.20 -5.77 -11.76
N SER A 178 -2.16 -4.64 -11.03
CA SER A 178 -2.30 -4.59 -9.58
C SER A 178 -3.65 -5.07 -9.03
N SER A 179 -4.71 -5.01 -9.85
CA SER A 179 -6.04 -5.53 -9.52
C SER A 179 -6.21 -7.03 -9.80
N LEU A 180 -5.18 -7.67 -10.38
CA LEU A 180 -5.21 -9.05 -10.86
C LEU A 180 -6.44 -9.33 -11.74
N PRO A 181 -6.60 -8.58 -12.85
CA PRO A 181 -7.81 -8.61 -13.67
C PRO A 181 -8.15 -10.03 -14.14
N GLY A 182 -9.43 -10.37 -14.09
CA GLY A 182 -9.98 -11.69 -14.36
C GLY A 182 -9.83 -12.68 -13.20
N LEU A 183 -8.75 -12.61 -12.42
CA LEU A 183 -8.53 -13.50 -11.27
C LEU A 183 -9.34 -13.02 -10.06
N SER A 184 -9.25 -11.73 -9.72
CA SER A 184 -9.95 -11.17 -8.56
C SER A 184 -11.47 -11.26 -8.70
N GLU A 185 -12.03 -10.94 -9.86
CA GLU A 185 -13.48 -11.04 -10.11
C GLU A 185 -13.98 -12.48 -10.00
N ARG A 186 -13.19 -13.45 -10.49
CA ARG A 186 -13.53 -14.88 -10.41
C ARG A 186 -13.49 -15.41 -8.98
N ILE A 187 -12.55 -14.94 -8.17
CA ILE A 187 -12.45 -15.27 -6.74
C ILE A 187 -13.64 -14.64 -5.98
N ASP A 188 -13.89 -13.36 -6.23
CA ASP A 188 -14.92 -12.59 -5.53
C ASP A 188 -16.34 -13.07 -5.82
N ALA A 189 -16.59 -13.55 -7.04
CA ALA A 189 -17.86 -14.16 -7.42
C ALA A 189 -18.02 -15.61 -6.91
N ASN A 190 -16.98 -16.23 -6.32
CA ASN A 190 -17.04 -17.62 -5.92
C ASN A 190 -17.96 -17.81 -4.69
N PRO A 191 -18.92 -18.76 -4.72
CA PRO A 191 -19.84 -18.99 -3.61
C PRO A 191 -19.18 -19.27 -2.26
N LEU A 192 -18.01 -19.92 -2.24
CA LEU A 192 -17.28 -20.18 -0.99
C LEU A 192 -16.72 -18.90 -0.36
N VAL A 193 -16.19 -18.00 -1.19
CA VAL A 193 -15.68 -16.69 -0.74
C VAL A 193 -16.83 -15.82 -0.26
N LEU A 194 -17.92 -15.74 -1.03
CA LEU A 194 -19.13 -15.01 -0.66
C LEU A 194 -19.74 -15.51 0.66
N ALA A 195 -19.82 -16.82 0.86
CA ALA A 195 -20.32 -17.40 2.11
C ALA A 195 -19.48 -16.96 3.32
N GLY A 196 -18.16 -16.93 3.19
CA GLY A 196 -17.26 -16.41 4.23
C GLY A 196 -17.46 -14.91 4.48
N ARG A 197 -17.60 -14.10 3.41
CA ARG A 197 -17.83 -12.65 3.52
C ARG A 197 -19.11 -12.31 4.27
N LEU A 198 -20.18 -13.08 4.07
CA LEU A 198 -21.47 -12.85 4.76
C LEU A 198 -21.39 -13.01 6.29
N LEU A 199 -20.36 -13.69 6.81
CA LEU A 199 -20.15 -13.87 8.26
C LEU A 199 -19.40 -12.70 8.91
N TYR A 200 -18.77 -11.83 8.12
CA TYR A 200 -17.89 -10.78 8.62
C TYR A 200 -18.60 -9.78 9.55
N ALA A 201 -19.68 -9.13 9.08
CA ALA A 201 -20.36 -8.11 9.88
C ALA A 201 -20.99 -8.66 11.17
N PRO A 202 -21.67 -9.83 11.19
CA PRO A 202 -22.07 -10.48 12.43
C PRO A 202 -20.90 -10.75 13.39
N CYS A 203 -19.79 -11.27 12.88
CA CYS A 203 -18.60 -11.60 13.65
C CYS A 203 -17.96 -10.36 14.32
N MET A 204 -17.90 -9.23 13.60
CA MET A 204 -17.41 -7.97 14.14
C MET A 204 -18.36 -7.38 15.19
N ARG A 205 -19.67 -7.51 14.99
CA ARG A 205 -20.69 -7.07 15.97
C ARG A 205 -20.61 -7.85 17.28
N GLU A 206 -20.37 -9.16 17.21
CA GLU A 206 -20.14 -9.99 18.40
C GLU A 206 -18.90 -9.56 19.20
N ARG A 207 -17.92 -8.93 18.53
CA ARG A 207 -16.72 -8.33 19.14
C ARG A 207 -16.89 -6.88 19.55
N GLY A 208 -18.10 -6.32 19.42
CA GLY A 208 -18.42 -4.96 19.84
C GLY A 208 -18.16 -3.88 18.79
N HIS A 209 -17.83 -4.25 17.54
CA HIS A 209 -17.59 -3.30 16.45
C HIS A 209 -18.84 -3.13 15.59
N GLN A 210 -19.21 -1.88 15.30
CA GLN A 210 -20.22 -1.58 14.29
C GLN A 210 -19.51 -1.36 12.96
N VAL A 211 -19.75 -2.27 12.01
CA VAL A 211 -19.20 -2.20 10.65
C VAL A 211 -20.34 -2.33 9.67
N ASP A 212 -20.37 -1.45 8.67
CA ASP A 212 -21.31 -1.61 7.57
C ASP A 212 -20.83 -2.68 6.58
N TRP A 213 -21.81 -3.28 5.93
CA TRP A 213 -21.81 -4.61 5.30
C TRP A 213 -20.89 -4.74 4.08
N ASN A 214 -19.58 -4.47 4.19
CA ASN A 214 -18.44 -4.97 3.36
C ASN A 214 -17.25 -4.00 3.29
N GLY A 215 -17.41 -2.74 3.71
CA GLY A 215 -16.38 -1.71 3.58
C GLY A 215 -15.25 -1.85 4.62
N ARG A 216 -14.01 -1.56 4.20
CA ARG A 216 -12.93 -1.26 5.16
C ARG A 216 -12.97 0.21 5.61
N ASP A 217 -13.85 1.01 5.02
CA ASP A 217 -13.91 2.47 5.19
C ASP A 217 -13.99 2.87 6.67
N ASP A 218 -14.76 2.12 7.47
CA ASP A 218 -14.88 2.33 8.91
C ASP A 218 -13.55 2.18 9.67
N PHE A 219 -12.57 1.43 9.14
CA PHE A 219 -11.22 1.27 9.71
C PHE A 219 -10.17 2.11 8.98
N LEU A 220 -10.27 2.24 7.65
CA LEU A 220 -9.33 3.01 6.83
C LEU A 220 -9.39 4.50 7.17
N PHE A 221 -10.56 5.01 7.53
CA PHE A 221 -10.80 6.42 7.83
C PHE A 221 -11.06 6.69 9.31
N ARG A 222 -10.90 5.69 10.18
CA ARG A 222 -10.96 5.88 11.62
C ARG A 222 -9.77 6.75 12.06
N ASP A 223 -10.05 7.74 12.90
CA ASP A 223 -9.01 8.40 13.66
C ASP A 223 -8.51 7.45 14.75
N TRP A 224 -7.33 6.86 14.53
CA TRP A 224 -6.67 5.98 15.49
C TRP A 224 -5.98 6.73 16.62
N GLY A 225 -5.96 8.08 16.61
CA GLY A 225 -5.20 8.87 17.57
C GLY A 225 -3.67 8.77 17.39
N LEU A 226 -3.21 8.18 16.28
CA LEU A 226 -1.80 8.16 15.90
C LEU A 226 -1.39 9.55 15.38
N ARG A 227 -0.63 10.29 16.17
CA ARG A 227 -0.19 11.66 15.83
C ARG A 227 1.30 11.68 15.52
N THR A 228 1.70 12.47 14.53
CA THR A 228 3.11 12.67 14.14
C THR A 228 3.97 13.21 15.29
N ALA A 229 3.39 14.02 16.18
CA ALA A 229 4.06 14.55 17.38
C ALA A 229 4.42 13.46 18.41
N ASP A 230 3.69 12.34 18.41
CA ASP A 230 3.84 11.22 19.35
C ASP A 230 4.62 10.04 18.76
N ALA A 231 4.86 10.07 17.45
CA ALA A 231 5.45 8.96 16.69
C ALA A 231 6.88 8.63 17.13
N PRO A 232 7.23 7.33 17.23
CA PRO A 232 8.60 6.88 17.45
C PRO A 232 9.43 7.16 16.19
N ILE A 233 10.39 8.07 16.30
CA ILE A 233 11.36 8.37 15.25
C ILE A 233 12.78 8.25 15.84
N SER A 234 13.81 8.25 14.99
CA SER A 234 15.19 8.17 15.45
C SER A 234 15.49 9.21 16.54
N GLY A 235 15.92 8.76 17.71
CA GLY A 235 16.21 9.62 18.87
C GLY A 235 14.98 10.06 19.70
N ARG A 236 13.76 9.67 19.32
CA ARG A 236 12.53 9.96 20.06
C ARG A 236 11.69 8.68 20.25
N PRO A 237 11.62 8.12 21.47
CA PRO A 237 10.80 6.95 21.74
C PRO A 237 9.31 7.27 21.62
N ALA A 238 8.49 6.23 21.40
CA ALA A 238 7.03 6.35 21.38
C ALA A 238 6.50 6.90 22.70
N THR A 239 5.57 7.86 22.63
CA THR A 239 4.89 8.38 23.83
C THR A 239 3.92 7.35 24.40
N ALA A 240 3.39 7.60 25.60
CA ALA A 240 2.32 6.76 26.15
C ALA A 240 1.04 6.84 25.30
N ALA A 241 0.75 8.01 24.72
CA ALA A 241 -0.41 8.20 23.84
C ALA A 241 -0.25 7.40 22.54
N TRP A 242 0.93 7.41 21.92
CA TRP A 242 1.22 6.58 20.75
C TRP A 242 0.98 5.10 21.02
N ARG A 243 1.58 4.57 22.10
CA ARG A 243 1.45 3.15 22.45
C ARG A 243 0.01 2.75 22.70
N ALA A 244 -0.76 3.58 23.41
CA ALA A 244 -2.18 3.31 23.65
C ALA A 244 -3.00 3.28 22.34
N ALA A 245 -2.73 4.21 21.42
CA ALA A 245 -3.36 4.23 20.09
C ALA A 245 -2.97 3.01 19.23
N GLU A 246 -1.70 2.63 19.26
CA GLU A 246 -1.20 1.45 18.54
C GLU A 246 -1.75 0.13 19.12
N ASP A 247 -1.88 0.02 20.44
CA ASP A 247 -2.49 -1.13 21.12
C ASP A 247 -3.98 -1.25 20.76
N GLU A 248 -4.72 -0.14 20.75
CA GLU A 248 -6.13 -0.11 20.33
C GLU A 248 -6.27 -0.54 18.87
N MET A 249 -5.47 0.05 17.98
CA MET A 249 -5.45 -0.28 16.56
C MET A 249 -5.17 -1.77 16.35
N THR A 250 -4.10 -2.29 16.96
CA THR A 250 -3.71 -3.69 16.85
C THR A 250 -4.82 -4.63 17.30
N GLY A 251 -5.49 -4.33 18.42
CA GLY A 251 -6.61 -5.12 18.93
C GLY A 251 -7.79 -5.18 17.95
N VAL A 252 -8.17 -4.03 17.39
CA VAL A 252 -9.27 -3.95 16.41
C VAL A 252 -8.92 -4.68 15.11
N PHE A 253 -7.70 -4.55 14.61
CA PHE A 253 -7.27 -5.25 13.41
C PHE A 253 -7.14 -6.76 13.63
N ALA A 254 -6.78 -7.23 14.83
CA ALA A 254 -6.80 -8.65 15.16
C ALA A 254 -8.23 -9.23 15.12
N ASP A 255 -9.22 -8.46 15.57
CA ASP A 255 -10.64 -8.82 15.46
C ASP A 255 -11.09 -8.90 13.98
N ASP A 256 -10.74 -7.91 13.16
CA ASP A 256 -11.02 -7.91 11.71
C ASP A 256 -10.37 -9.13 11.01
N ALA A 257 -9.11 -9.42 11.34
CA ALA A 257 -8.37 -10.59 10.85
C ALA A 257 -9.14 -11.89 11.10
N ALA A 258 -9.53 -12.10 12.36
CA ALA A 258 -10.24 -13.30 12.79
C ALA A 258 -11.59 -13.44 12.06
N CYS A 259 -12.29 -12.32 11.85
CA CYS A 259 -13.58 -12.32 11.17
C CYS A 259 -13.49 -12.50 9.66
N ARG A 260 -12.38 -12.14 9.01
CA ARG A 260 -12.18 -12.31 7.56
C ARG A 260 -11.53 -13.65 7.19
N MET A 261 -10.83 -14.30 8.12
CA MET A 261 -10.09 -15.54 7.91
C MET A 261 -10.84 -16.63 7.12
N PRO A 262 -12.15 -16.89 7.35
CA PRO A 262 -12.89 -17.87 6.55
C PRO A 262 -12.93 -17.52 5.06
N SER A 263 -13.27 -16.27 4.72
CA SER A 263 -13.31 -15.79 3.34
C SER A 263 -11.92 -15.76 2.69
N TYR A 264 -10.91 -15.35 3.46
CA TYR A 264 -9.52 -15.28 3.03
C TYR A 264 -8.97 -16.67 2.70
N THR A 265 -9.20 -17.65 3.57
CA THR A 265 -8.78 -19.04 3.35
C THR A 265 -9.42 -19.64 2.09
N ALA A 266 -10.72 -19.37 1.89
CA ALA A 266 -11.42 -19.79 0.68
C ALA A 266 -10.82 -19.12 -0.57
N ALA A 267 -10.55 -17.81 -0.52
CA ALA A 267 -9.96 -17.07 -1.62
C ALA A 267 -8.55 -17.57 -1.96
N MET A 268 -7.67 -17.74 -0.97
CA MET A 268 -6.32 -18.25 -1.19
C MET A 268 -6.31 -19.65 -1.79
N ARG A 269 -7.27 -20.51 -1.43
CA ARG A 269 -7.40 -21.80 -2.10
C ARG A 269 -7.68 -21.65 -3.60
N LEU A 270 -8.52 -20.70 -3.99
CA LEU A 270 -8.78 -20.42 -5.40
C LEU A 270 -7.56 -19.79 -6.09
N VAL A 271 -6.85 -18.87 -5.42
CA VAL A 271 -5.56 -18.33 -5.90
C VAL A 271 -4.60 -19.48 -6.20
N SER A 272 -4.45 -20.46 -5.29
CA SER A 272 -3.55 -21.60 -5.48
C SER A 272 -3.85 -22.42 -6.74
N TRP A 273 -5.08 -22.36 -7.26
CA TRP A 273 -5.49 -23.06 -8.47
C TRP A 273 -5.34 -22.25 -9.75
N TRP A 274 -5.47 -20.93 -9.66
CA TRP A 274 -5.61 -20.07 -10.86
C TRP A 274 -4.47 -19.09 -11.07
N LEU A 275 -3.58 -18.94 -10.08
CA LEU A 275 -2.49 -17.98 -10.16
C LEU A 275 -1.49 -18.31 -11.29
N ASP A 276 -1.15 -19.59 -11.48
CA ASP A 276 -0.25 -20.03 -12.57
C ASP A 276 -0.80 -19.68 -13.97
N GLU A 277 -2.09 -19.91 -14.18
CA GLU A 277 -2.77 -19.57 -15.44
C GLU A 277 -2.75 -18.06 -15.66
N TRP A 278 -3.04 -17.28 -14.62
CA TRP A 278 -3.03 -15.82 -14.68
C TRP A 278 -1.63 -15.26 -14.96
N GLU A 279 -0.61 -15.76 -14.26
CA GLU A 279 0.79 -15.36 -14.47
C GLU A 279 1.28 -15.72 -15.87
N ALA A 280 0.86 -16.86 -16.42
CA ALA A 280 1.19 -17.26 -17.78
C ALA A 280 0.55 -16.32 -18.81
N ALA A 281 -0.72 -15.93 -18.61
CA ALA A 281 -1.43 -15.02 -19.51
C ALA A 281 -0.83 -13.60 -19.53
N HIS A 282 -0.29 -13.12 -18.40
CA HIS A 282 0.24 -11.76 -18.25
C HIS A 282 1.78 -11.71 -18.23
N ARG A 283 2.46 -12.79 -18.65
CA ARG A 283 3.92 -12.93 -18.50
C ARG A 283 4.69 -11.77 -19.14
N ALA A 284 4.30 -11.38 -20.37
CA ALA A 284 4.97 -10.31 -21.09
C ALA A 284 4.86 -8.96 -20.36
N ASP A 285 3.67 -8.63 -19.84
CA ASP A 285 3.44 -7.39 -19.10
C ASP A 285 4.20 -7.40 -17.77
N LEU A 286 4.21 -8.53 -17.06
CA LEU A 286 5.01 -8.71 -15.84
C LEU A 286 6.50 -8.54 -16.09
N ASP A 287 7.02 -9.01 -17.22
CA ASP A 287 8.43 -8.85 -17.59
C ASP A 287 8.77 -7.39 -17.92
N LEU A 288 7.87 -6.67 -18.60
CA LEU A 288 8.03 -5.24 -18.89
C LEU A 288 8.06 -4.40 -17.61
N VAL A 289 7.08 -4.57 -16.72
CA VAL A 289 7.02 -3.88 -15.43
C VAL A 289 8.28 -4.17 -14.60
N ARG A 290 8.70 -5.44 -14.56
CA ARG A 290 9.89 -5.85 -13.81
C ARG A 290 11.18 -5.26 -14.38
N ALA A 291 11.31 -5.19 -15.71
CA ALA A 291 12.46 -4.55 -16.36
C ALA A 291 12.53 -3.06 -16.04
N GLU A 292 11.38 -2.37 -16.05
CA GLU A 292 11.29 -0.95 -15.75
C GLU A 292 11.63 -0.63 -14.29
N TRP A 293 11.14 -1.44 -13.33
CA TRP A 293 11.55 -1.31 -11.93
C TRP A 293 13.07 -1.44 -11.76
N ARG A 294 13.70 -2.42 -12.42
CA ARG A 294 15.17 -2.58 -12.37
C ARG A 294 15.91 -1.40 -13.00
N ARG A 295 15.39 -0.88 -14.11
CA ARG A 295 15.95 0.30 -14.79
C ARG A 295 15.95 1.51 -13.86
N ARG A 296 14.82 1.78 -13.19
CA ARG A 296 14.67 2.88 -12.23
C ARG A 296 15.58 2.71 -11.01
N ALA A 297 15.66 1.50 -10.45
CA ALA A 297 16.60 1.21 -9.35
C ALA A 297 18.06 1.51 -9.73
N ALA A 298 18.51 1.04 -10.90
CA ALA A 298 19.86 1.32 -11.40
C ALA A 298 20.09 2.80 -11.72
N GLU A 299 19.05 3.52 -12.16
CA GLU A 299 19.13 4.96 -12.38
C GLU A 299 19.30 5.74 -11.08
N ALA A 300 18.54 5.40 -10.04
CA ALA A 300 18.66 6.00 -8.73
C ALA A 300 20.05 5.77 -8.10
N GLU A 301 20.60 4.57 -8.21
CA GLU A 301 21.95 4.24 -7.71
C GLU A 301 23.04 5.10 -8.37
N ARG A 302 22.93 5.33 -9.69
CA ARG A 302 23.85 6.22 -10.42
C ARG A 302 23.73 7.66 -9.91
N LEU A 303 22.52 8.13 -9.66
CA LEU A 303 22.26 9.48 -9.17
C LEU A 303 22.86 9.69 -7.77
N THR A 304 22.65 8.76 -6.84
CA THR A 304 23.26 8.79 -5.50
C THR A 304 24.78 8.82 -5.58
N SER A 305 25.37 8.00 -6.46
CA SER A 305 26.82 7.94 -6.65
C SER A 305 27.39 9.25 -7.19
N GLN A 306 26.69 9.91 -8.12
CA GLN A 306 27.10 11.20 -8.66
C GLN A 306 27.07 12.30 -7.61
N ILE A 307 26.02 12.35 -6.78
CA ILE A 307 25.88 13.32 -5.68
C ILE A 307 26.99 13.14 -4.64
N ALA A 308 27.29 11.88 -4.26
CA ALA A 308 28.36 11.59 -3.31
C ALA A 308 29.74 12.06 -3.81
N VAL A 309 30.00 11.95 -5.12
CA VAL A 309 31.25 12.42 -5.74
C VAL A 309 31.32 13.95 -5.80
N THR A 310 30.22 14.66 -6.08
CA THR A 310 30.21 16.14 -6.04
C THR A 310 30.30 16.72 -4.63
N ALA A 311 29.99 15.95 -3.59
CA ALA A 311 30.15 16.33 -2.20
C ALA A 311 31.61 16.21 -1.66
N THR A 312 32.58 15.85 -2.51
CA THR A 312 34.00 15.83 -2.12
C THR A 312 34.43 17.22 -1.61
N PRO A 313 35.08 17.34 -0.43
CA PRO A 313 35.40 18.64 0.16
C PRO A 313 36.21 19.46 -0.83
N ARG A 314 35.78 20.70 -1.11
CA ARG A 314 36.64 21.67 -1.78
C ARG A 314 37.95 21.74 -0.98
N PRO A 315 39.13 21.56 -1.63
CA PRO A 315 40.38 21.74 -0.93
C PRO A 315 40.38 23.13 -0.32
N SER A 316 40.64 23.21 0.99
CA SER A 316 40.75 24.49 1.69
C SER A 316 41.77 25.35 0.95
N PRO A 317 41.51 26.66 0.77
CA PRO A 317 42.49 27.55 0.20
C PRO A 317 43.76 27.46 1.05
N PRO A 318 44.96 27.46 0.44
CA PRO A 318 46.20 27.49 1.21
C PRO A 318 46.17 28.70 2.13
N ALA A 319 46.44 28.45 3.42
CA ALA A 319 46.53 29.50 4.42
C ALA A 319 47.53 30.57 3.97
N ARG A 320 47.11 31.84 3.99
CA ARG A 320 47.98 33.01 3.82
C ARG A 320 48.48 33.48 5.17
#